data_AF-E3MRL0-F1
#
_entry.id   AF-E3MRL0-F1
#
_cell.length_a   1.000
_cell.length_b   1.000
_cell.length_c   1.000
_cell.angle_alpha   90.00
_cell.angle_beta   90.00
_cell.angle_gamma   90.00
#
_symmetry.space_group_name_H-M   'P 1'
#
loop_
_entity.id
_entity.type
_entity.pdbx_description
1 polymer ?
#
loop_
_entity_poly.entity_id
_entity_poly.type
_entity_poly.pdbx_seq_one_letter_code
_entity_poly.pdbx_strand_id
1 'polypeptide(L)' 'MLLYKIICGATFFPEIHSYVRLSNSNRRPMTLICIRPQVNDFFSSTVPIWNSITSNCPEFLSPGKFISLLEQSINRL' A
#
# COMPACT_ATOMS: atom_id res chain seq x y z
N MET A 1 1.49 7.51 -10.32
CA MET A 1 2.74 7.07 -11.01
C MET A 1 3.91 6.78 -10.05
N LEU A 2 3.92 7.28 -8.81
CA LEU A 2 4.98 6.99 -7.81
C LEU A 2 4.85 5.61 -7.15
N LEU A 3 3.63 5.21 -6.77
CA LEU A 3 3.36 3.85 -6.25
C LEU A 3 3.71 2.78 -7.27
N TYR A 4 3.36 2.99 -8.54
CA TYR A 4 3.75 2.11 -9.63
C TYR A 4 5.26 1.91 -9.67
N LYS A 5 6.07 2.95 -9.44
CA LYS A 5 7.54 2.82 -9.40
C LYS A 5 8.05 2.17 -8.11
N ILE A 6 7.39 2.41 -6.97
CA ILE A 6 7.76 1.80 -5.67
C ILE A 6 7.36 0.32 -5.63
N ILE A 7 6.21 -0.05 -6.19
CA ILE A 7 5.67 -1.42 -6.22
C ILE A 7 6.21 -2.21 -7.42
N CYS A 8 6.30 -1.66 -8.63
CA CYS A 8 6.91 -2.39 -9.76
C CYS A 8 8.44 -2.44 -9.67
N GLY A 9 9.06 -1.51 -8.94
CA GLY A 9 10.50 -1.50 -8.70
C GLY A 9 10.92 -2.35 -7.50
N ALA A 10 10.03 -2.57 -6.53
CA ALA A 10 10.28 -3.45 -5.42
C ALA A 10 9.83 -4.88 -5.76
N THR A 11 10.83 -5.73 -5.92
CA THR A 11 10.83 -7.19 -5.74
C THR A 11 9.53 -7.78 -5.16
N PHE A 12 9.02 -8.80 -5.85
CA PHE A 12 8.05 -9.78 -5.35
C PHE A 12 7.98 -9.85 -3.81
N PHE A 13 6.84 -9.43 -3.24
CA PHE A 13 6.57 -9.49 -1.80
C PHE A 13 5.51 -10.56 -1.49
N PRO A 14 5.87 -11.85 -1.54
CA PRO A 14 5.01 -12.87 -0.98
C PRO A 14 4.83 -12.52 0.50
N GLU A 15 3.60 -12.46 0.99
CA GLU A 15 3.27 -12.06 2.37
C GLU A 15 3.22 -10.56 2.68
N ILE A 16 2.97 -9.66 1.72
CA ILE A 16 2.72 -8.23 2.04
C ILE A 16 1.66 -8.03 3.15
N HIS A 17 0.68 -8.94 3.24
CA HIS A 17 -0.37 -8.96 4.26
C HIS A 17 0.14 -9.19 5.69
N SER A 18 1.38 -9.69 5.85
CA SER A 18 2.07 -9.79 7.14
C SER A 18 2.67 -8.44 7.59
N TYR A 19 2.79 -7.48 6.67
CA TYR A 19 3.41 -6.17 6.91
C TYR A 19 2.41 -5.02 6.83
N VAL A 20 1.41 -5.12 5.94
CA VAL A 20 0.48 -4.03 5.64
C VAL A 20 -0.94 -4.57 5.45
N ARG A 21 -1.92 -3.84 5.98
CA ARG A 21 -3.35 -4.03 5.72
C ARG A 21 -4.01 -2.75 5.20
N LEU A 22 -5.13 -2.89 4.52
CA LEU A 22 -5.92 -1.73 4.08
C LEU A 22 -6.77 -1.18 5.22
N SER A 23 -7.00 0.13 5.21
CA SER A 23 -8.00 0.76 6.05
C SER A 23 -9.40 0.48 5.50
N ASN A 24 -10.35 0.14 6.38
CA ASN A 24 -11.77 0.00 6.02
C ASN A 24 -12.49 1.36 5.93
N SER A 25 -11.76 2.46 5.80
CA SER A 25 -12.34 3.80 5.76
C SER A 25 -12.88 4.15 4.38
N ASN A 26 -14.20 4.35 4.29
CA ASN A 26 -14.84 4.86 3.07
C ASN A 26 -14.34 6.26 2.67
N ARG A 27 -13.87 7.05 3.64
CA ARG A 27 -13.34 8.40 3.39
C ARG A 27 -11.89 8.38 2.92
N ARG A 28 -11.15 7.30 3.19
CA ARG A 28 -9.72 7.17 2.88
C ARG A 28 -9.40 5.76 2.40
N PRO A 29 -9.91 5.37 1.22
CA PRO A 29 -9.88 3.98 0.74
C PRO A 29 -8.47 3.46 0.41
N MET A 30 -7.49 4.35 0.25
CA MET A 30 -6.09 4.00 -0.04
C MET A 30 -5.19 4.07 1.19
N THR A 31 -5.72 4.33 2.39
CA THR A 31 -4.90 4.35 3.60
C THR A 31 -4.38 2.93 3.92
N LEU A 32 -3.07 2.83 4.09
CA LEU A 32 -2.39 1.61 4.51
C LEU A 32 -2.15 1.65 6.02
N ILE A 33 -2.26 0.50 6.66
CA ILE A 33 -1.95 0.33 8.08
C ILE A 33 -0.79 -0.65 8.17
N CYS A 34 0.33 -0.19 8.73
CA CYS A 34 1.47 -1.05 9.03
C CYS A 34 1.12 -1.96 10.21
N ILE A 35 1.38 -3.26 10.08
CA ILE A 35 1.09 -4.27 11.11
C ILE A 35 2.17 -4.28 12.19
N ARG A 36 3.43 -4.00 11.82
CA ARG A 36 4.59 -3.99 12.73
C ARG A 36 5.33 -2.65 12.69
N PRO A 37 4.70 -1.51 13.03
CA PRO A 37 5.32 -0.19 12.93
C PRO A 37 6.57 -0.01 13.79
N GLN A 38 6.74 -0.83 14.84
CA GLN A 38 7.89 -0.82 15.74
C GLN A 38 9.13 -1.52 15.17
N VAL A 39 8.97 -2.33 14.11
CA VAL A 39 10.09 -2.97 13.43
C VAL A 39 10.60 -2.00 12.39
N ASN A 40 11.88 -1.64 12.41
CA ASN A 40 12.49 -0.75 11.42
C ASN A 40 12.69 -1.47 10.07
N ASP A 41 11.58 -1.77 9.41
CA ASP A 41 11.55 -2.40 8.09
C ASP A 41 11.11 -1.41 7.00
N PHE A 42 11.15 -1.88 5.75
CA PHE A 42 10.74 -1.10 4.59
C PHE A 42 9.31 -0.54 4.73
N PHE A 43 8.37 -1.29 5.29
CA PHE A 43 6.97 -0.87 5.38
C PHE A 43 6.72 0.12 6.52
N SER A 44 7.43 -0.02 7.64
CA SER A 44 7.38 0.92 8.77
C SER A 44 7.78 2.34 8.36
N SER A 45 8.73 2.47 7.43
CA SER A 45 9.23 3.74 6.91
C SER A 45 8.40 4.26 5.72
N THR A 46 7.89 3.38 4.86
CA THR A 46 7.18 3.79 3.64
C THR A 46 5.68 4.02 3.82
N VAL A 47 5.01 3.30 4.73
CA VAL A 47 3.56 3.45 4.96
C VAL A 47 3.18 4.87 5.44
N PRO A 48 3.90 5.51 6.39
CA PRO A 48 3.59 6.90 6.78
C PRO A 48 3.71 7.90 5.62
N ILE A 49 4.72 7.72 4.76
CA ILE A 49 4.93 8.55 3.57
C ILE A 49 3.77 8.36 2.60
N TRP A 50 3.39 7.12 2.33
CA TRP A 50 2.23 6.78 1.48
C TRP A 50 0.94 7.42 1.98
N ASN A 51 0.63 7.27 3.26
CA ASN A 51 -0.59 7.83 3.85
C ASN A 51 -0.60 9.36 3.76
N SER A 52 0.56 10.00 3.91
CA SER A 52 0.69 11.46 3.77
C SER A 52 0.41 11.91 2.33
N ILE A 53 0.96 11.21 1.34
CA ILE A 53 0.71 11.51 -0.09
C ILE A 53 -0.76 11.29 -0.43
N THR A 54 -1.33 10.17 -0.02
CA THR A 54 -2.71 9.80 -0.38
C THR A 54 -3.77 10.58 0.38
N SER A 55 -3.44 11.14 1.55
CA SER A 55 -4.37 11.96 2.33
C SER A 55 -4.87 13.21 1.59
N ASN A 56 -4.09 13.71 0.62
CA ASN A 56 -4.39 14.90 -0.17
C ASN A 56 -4.74 14.58 -1.63
N CYS A 57 -4.93 13.29 -1.98
CA CYS A 57 -5.19 12.89 -3.36
C CYS A 57 -6.70 13.01 -3.66
N PRO A 58 -7.12 13.93 -4.56
CA PRO A 58 -8.54 14.19 -4.82
C PRO A 58 -9.21 13.07 -5.63
N GLU A 59 -8.43 12.40 -6.48
CA GLU A 59 -8.83 11.17 -7.17
C GLU A 59 -8.15 9.98 -6.52
N PHE A 60 -8.96 8.97 -6.16
CA PHE A 60 -8.50 7.75 -5.55
C PHE A 60 -9.01 6.54 -6.32
N LEU A 61 -8.19 5.48 -6.34
CA LEU A 61 -8.68 4.18 -6.75
C LEU A 61 -9.74 3.73 -5.75
N SER A 62 -10.83 3.14 -6.25
CA SER A 62 -11.76 2.45 -5.37
C SER A 62 -11.02 1.33 -4.61
N PRO A 63 -11.46 0.98 -3.38
CA PRO A 63 -10.83 -0.07 -2.60
C PRO A 63 -10.58 -1.36 -3.40
N GLY A 64 -11.57 -1.80 -4.19
CA GLY A 64 -11.44 -2.98 -5.05
C GLY A 64 -10.35 -2.86 -6.12
N LYS A 65 -10.27 -1.71 -6.82
CA LYS A 65 -9.20 -1.48 -7.81
C LYS A 65 -7.83 -1.43 -7.16
N PHE A 66 -7.73 -0.89 -5.94
CA PHE A 66 -6.48 -0.85 -5.20
C PHE A 66 -6.04 -2.25 -4.73
N ILE A 67 -6.98 -3.06 -4.23
CA ILE A 67 -6.74 -4.47 -3.88
C ILE A 67 -6.27 -5.26 -5.09
N SER A 68 -7.00 -5.20 -6.22
CA SER A 68 -6.61 -5.94 -7.43
C SER A 68 -5.24 -5.52 -7.94
N LEU A 69 -4.89 -4.23 -7.84
CA LEU A 69 -3.57 -3.74 -8.25
C LEU A 69 -2.45 -4.24 -7.31
N LEU A 70 -2.72 -4.29 -6.01
CA LEU A 70 -1.82 -4.90 -5.04
C LEU A 70 -1.64 -6.39 -5.37
N GLU A 71 -2.73 -7.16 -5.48
CA GLU A 71 -2.71 -8.59 -5.81
C GLU A 71 -1.96 -8.89 -7.11
N GLN A 72 -2.20 -8.13 -8.18
CA GLN A 72 -1.48 -8.29 -9.45
C GLN A 72 0.02 -7.99 -9.33
N SER A 73 0.39 -7.02 -8.50
CA SER A 73 1.79 -6.68 -8.30
C SER A 73 2.52 -7.69 -7.40
N ILE A 74 1.80 -8.30 -6.46
CA ILE A 74 2.29 -9.34 -5.56
C ILE A 74 2.40 -10.67 -6.29
N ASN A 75 1.36 -11.07 -7.02
CA ASN A 75 1.24 -12.36 -7.66
C ASN A 75 1.74 -12.34 -9.10
N ARG A 76 2.90 -11.71 -9.40
CA ARG A 76 3.50 -11.82 -10.74
C ARG A 76 3.80 -13.29 -11.08
N LEU A 77 2.80 -13.99 -11.60
CA LEU A 77 2.88 -15.07 -12.57
C LEU A 77 2.83 -14.42 -13.96
#